data_AF-A0A1L8E7W6-F1
#
_entry.id   AF-A0A1L8E7W6-F1
#
_cell.length_a   1.000
_cell.length_b   1.000
_cell.length_c   1.000
_cell.angle_alpha   90.00
_cell.angle_beta   90.00
_cell.angle_gamma   90.00
#
_symmetry.space_group_name_H-M   'P 1'
#
loop_
_entity.id
_entity.type
_entity.pdbx_description
1 polymer ?
#
loop_
_entity_poly.entity_id
_entity_poly.type
_entity_poly.pdbx_seq_one_letter_code
_entity_poly.pdbx_strand_id
1 'polypeptide(L)'
;SFCSILPITFCDVKQEEFNWSVTIDNGKGLLTAPKSTVPKKTSNDLTIVQLTDIHYDPEYVVGSLADCEEVMCCRETPASGISDEAKAGFWSDYRSCDSPLHMIENAFDSIKETNEKIDYIYQTGDIVPHNIWSTTKESNMAMLTEIHDLIAEKFPGIPVYPIPGNHEPHPANIFGHEEIPNSMNIYWLYEHLWKVWQRWLPEEAKETILKGGYYTVSPRPGFRVIALNNNDCYLFNFWVFFDGSITSQPQLDWLHDTLLAAEKAGEKVHILAHIPSGSSDCWSIWAREYNRIIERFSDTISGIFNGHTHKDEMILHYSQNGHPMGISWNGGSLTSYTNKNPNYRSYEVEPTTYQVVDHSTWIFNLTQANEAGEKAKPEWYKEYKFTEFTDDLSPAGIDALLEKMAAEPSVLRKYWEYKATSADPKLNAGCNDKCLLSTICSLATSEYGENRRCKELKEKLKESLNNAPTDSPIEPTDDPDGDGSASLTASITSIVAILYVVKHILL
;
A
#
# COMPACT_ATOMS: atom_id res chain seq x y z
N SER A 1 -2.79 6.33 -27.29
CA SER A 1 -3.32 4.97 -27.12
C SER A 1 -3.52 4.67 -25.65
N PHE A 2 -4.58 5.19 -24.99
CA PHE A 2 -4.93 4.86 -23.59
C PHE A 2 -4.87 3.33 -23.32
N CYS A 3 -5.06 2.52 -24.37
CA CYS A 3 -4.91 1.08 -24.36
C CYS A 3 -3.53 0.52 -23.99
N SER A 4 -2.42 1.17 -24.33
CA SER A 4 -1.06 0.60 -24.09
C SER A 4 -0.63 0.62 -22.62
N ILE A 5 -1.28 1.47 -21.83
CA ILE A 5 -0.98 1.74 -20.41
C ILE A 5 -1.94 0.97 -19.51
N LEU A 6 -3.16 0.72 -19.97
CA LEU A 6 -4.20 0.12 -19.16
C LEU A 6 -4.06 -1.40 -19.02
N PRO A 7 -4.36 -1.92 -17.82
CA PRO A 7 -4.42 -3.34 -17.54
C PRO A 7 -5.67 -4.04 -18.13
N ILE A 8 -5.92 -3.95 -19.44
CA ILE A 8 -7.17 -4.46 -20.05
C ILE A 8 -6.92 -5.22 -21.36
N THR A 9 -7.47 -6.44 -21.44
CA THR A 9 -7.23 -7.44 -22.51
C THR A 9 -7.75 -7.10 -23.90
N PHE A 10 -8.67 -6.14 -24.09
CA PHE A 10 -9.12 -5.73 -25.44
C PHE A 10 -8.24 -4.62 -26.06
N CYS A 11 -7.25 -4.12 -25.31
CA CYS A 11 -6.48 -2.93 -25.63
C CYS A 11 -5.04 -3.30 -26.07
N ASP A 12 -4.92 -4.04 -27.16
CA ASP A 12 -3.62 -4.53 -27.68
C ASP A 12 -2.94 -3.53 -28.65
N VAL A 13 -3.03 -2.23 -28.35
CA VAL A 13 -2.45 -1.16 -29.20
C VAL A 13 -1.01 -0.91 -28.77
N LYS A 14 -0.04 -1.26 -29.62
CA LYS A 14 1.37 -0.96 -29.39
C LYS A 14 1.61 0.55 -29.57
N GLN A 15 2.06 1.21 -28.50
CA GLN A 15 2.58 2.57 -28.55
C GLN A 15 4.03 2.54 -28.08
N GLU A 16 4.96 2.75 -29.01
CA GLU A 16 6.39 2.69 -28.69
C GLU A 16 6.78 3.80 -27.71
N GLU A 17 6.08 4.94 -27.75
CA GLU A 17 6.33 6.10 -26.88
C GLU A 17 6.18 5.78 -25.37
N PHE A 18 5.25 4.88 -25.01
CA PHE A 18 5.03 4.47 -23.63
C PHE A 18 5.84 3.25 -23.22
N ASN A 19 6.50 2.59 -24.17
CA ASN A 19 7.31 1.39 -23.93
C ASN A 19 8.80 1.75 -23.80
N TRP A 20 9.13 2.51 -22.76
CA TRP A 20 10.51 2.83 -22.40
C TRP A 20 11.15 1.70 -21.59
N SER A 21 12.46 1.78 -21.35
CA SER A 21 13.20 0.79 -20.57
C SER A 21 14.34 1.45 -19.82
N VAL A 22 14.48 1.12 -18.55
CA VAL A 22 15.61 1.51 -17.70
C VAL A 22 16.86 0.77 -18.18
N THR A 23 17.99 1.47 -18.18
CA THR A 23 19.29 0.85 -18.40
C THR A 23 19.74 0.18 -17.10
N ILE A 24 19.73 -1.14 -17.08
CA ILE A 24 20.10 -1.94 -15.90
C ILE A 24 21.56 -2.38 -16.01
N ASP A 25 22.33 -2.19 -14.93
CA ASP A 25 23.67 -2.73 -14.78
C ASP A 25 23.67 -4.26 -14.97
N ASN A 26 24.56 -4.77 -15.81
CA ASN A 26 24.62 -6.19 -16.18
C ASN A 26 25.67 -6.99 -15.41
N GLY A 27 26.27 -6.44 -14.34
CA GLY A 27 27.41 -7.01 -13.64
C GLY A 27 27.16 -8.35 -12.95
N LYS A 28 25.92 -8.64 -12.55
CA LYS A 28 25.53 -9.92 -11.90
C LYS A 28 24.74 -10.89 -12.80
N GLY A 29 24.33 -10.47 -13.99
CA GLY A 29 23.44 -11.27 -14.84
C GLY A 29 22.03 -11.46 -14.25
N LEU A 30 21.25 -12.39 -14.83
CA LEU A 30 19.92 -12.74 -14.36
C LEU A 30 19.98 -13.65 -13.12
N LEU A 31 18.92 -13.63 -12.31
CA LEU A 31 18.84 -14.50 -11.14
C LEU A 31 18.72 -15.97 -11.57
N THR A 32 19.58 -16.83 -11.02
CA THR A 32 19.66 -18.25 -11.42
C THR A 32 19.08 -19.23 -10.40
N ALA A 33 18.64 -18.75 -9.23
CA ALA A 33 18.06 -19.59 -8.19
C ALA A 33 17.10 -18.79 -7.30
N PRO A 34 16.11 -19.44 -6.65
CA PRO A 34 15.26 -18.81 -5.63
C PRO A 34 16.06 -18.22 -4.47
N LYS A 35 15.65 -17.05 -3.98
CA LYS A 35 16.18 -16.50 -2.72
C LYS A 35 15.52 -17.21 -1.55
N SER A 36 16.29 -18.05 -0.87
CA SER A 36 15.82 -18.94 0.20
C SER A 36 16.44 -18.68 1.58
N THR A 37 17.33 -17.68 1.67
CA THR A 37 18.02 -17.37 2.92
C THR A 37 17.19 -16.40 3.75
N VAL A 38 16.66 -16.87 4.89
CA VAL A 38 16.22 -16.03 6.01
C VAL A 38 17.19 -16.22 7.17
N PRO A 39 17.64 -15.14 7.83
CA PRO A 39 18.41 -15.27 9.05
C PRO A 39 17.54 -15.77 10.20
N LYS A 40 18.15 -16.33 11.25
CA LYS A 40 17.38 -16.74 12.43
C LYS A 40 16.97 -15.51 13.23
N LYS A 41 15.73 -15.54 13.72
CA LYS A 41 15.21 -14.62 14.73
C LYS A 41 16.11 -14.57 15.97
N THR A 42 16.34 -13.38 16.51
CA THR A 42 17.16 -13.15 17.70
C THR A 42 16.54 -12.12 18.65
N SER A 43 17.05 -12.04 19.88
CA SER A 43 16.65 -10.98 20.83
C SER A 43 17.17 -9.58 20.45
N ASN A 44 18.03 -9.47 19.44
CA ASN A 44 18.61 -8.21 18.98
C ASN A 44 17.91 -7.66 17.74
N ASP A 45 16.85 -8.33 17.29
CA ASP A 45 16.08 -7.92 16.11
C ASP A 45 15.52 -6.51 16.33
N LEU A 46 15.48 -5.76 15.23
CA LEU A 46 14.93 -4.42 15.21
C LEU A 46 13.42 -4.51 15.14
N THR A 47 12.74 -3.61 15.85
CA THR A 47 11.30 -3.45 15.74
C THR A 47 11.00 -2.24 14.86
N ILE A 48 10.36 -2.47 13.73
CA ILE A 48 9.92 -1.41 12.82
C ILE A 48 8.40 -1.36 12.82
N VAL A 49 7.82 -0.22 13.18
CA VAL A 49 6.37 -0.02 13.09
C VAL A 49 6.04 0.63 11.75
N GLN A 50 5.03 0.13 11.05
CA GLN A 50 4.51 0.75 9.86
C GLN A 50 3.16 1.41 10.14
N LEU A 51 3.09 2.70 9.85
CA LEU A 51 1.90 3.52 9.81
C LEU A 51 1.59 3.80 8.34
N THR A 52 0.37 3.53 7.89
CA THR A 52 0.00 3.72 6.49
C THR A 52 -1.48 4.03 6.40
N ASP A 53 -1.86 4.84 5.41
CA ASP A 53 -3.26 5.09 5.07
C ASP A 53 -4.05 5.54 6.32
N ILE A 54 -3.55 6.62 6.93
CA ILE A 54 -4.10 7.21 8.16
C ILE A 54 -5.44 7.88 7.86
N HIS A 55 -5.52 8.57 6.71
CA HIS A 55 -6.67 9.34 6.26
C HIS A 55 -7.37 10.07 7.40
N TYR A 56 -6.69 11.08 7.91
CA TYR A 56 -7.19 11.90 8.99
C TYR A 56 -8.31 12.82 8.48
N ASP A 57 -9.52 12.62 8.98
CA ASP A 57 -10.65 13.51 8.72
C ASP A 57 -10.86 14.52 9.87
N PRO A 58 -10.42 15.79 9.69
CA PRO A 58 -10.68 16.84 10.68
C PRO A 58 -12.17 17.23 10.77
N GLU A 59 -13.00 16.85 9.80
CA GLU A 59 -14.42 17.16 9.73
C GLU A 59 -15.32 15.97 10.13
N TYR A 60 -14.74 14.87 10.63
CA TYR A 60 -15.53 13.73 11.10
C TYR A 60 -16.47 14.14 12.24
N VAL A 61 -17.76 13.85 12.09
CA VAL A 61 -18.81 14.15 13.08
C VAL A 61 -19.45 12.86 13.56
N VAL A 62 -19.27 12.53 14.84
CA VAL A 62 -19.93 11.40 15.49
C VAL A 62 -21.46 11.54 15.39
N GLY A 63 -22.15 10.47 14.99
CA GLY A 63 -23.59 10.46 14.85
C GLY A 63 -24.13 11.13 13.59
N SER A 64 -23.28 11.60 12.68
CA SER A 64 -23.67 12.05 11.35
C SER A 64 -24.05 10.87 10.44
N LEU A 65 -24.51 11.16 9.22
CA LEU A 65 -24.88 10.11 8.27
C LEU A 65 -23.63 9.42 7.73
N ALA A 66 -23.52 8.12 7.98
CA ALA A 66 -22.41 7.28 7.49
C ALA A 66 -22.71 6.58 6.16
N ASP A 67 -23.96 6.62 5.71
CA ASP A 67 -24.42 6.11 4.40
C ASP A 67 -25.04 7.25 3.59
N CYS A 68 -24.23 7.91 2.78
CA CYS A 68 -24.56 9.11 2.02
C CYS A 68 -24.26 8.88 0.52
N GLU A 69 -24.76 9.78 -0.34
CA GLU A 69 -24.53 9.67 -1.80
C GLU A 69 -23.14 10.15 -2.26
N GLU A 70 -22.37 10.78 -1.37
CA GLU A 70 -21.02 11.26 -1.64
C GLU A 70 -19.99 10.11 -1.56
N VAL A 71 -18.80 10.32 -2.12
CA VAL A 71 -17.71 9.31 -2.08
C VAL A 71 -17.22 9.06 -0.64
N MET A 72 -17.42 10.02 0.26
CA MET A 72 -17.08 9.93 1.68
C MET A 72 -18.15 10.64 2.53
N CYS A 73 -18.51 10.01 3.64
CA CYS A 73 -19.58 10.36 4.56
C CYS A 73 -19.02 10.69 5.94
N CYS A 74 -19.84 10.54 7.00
CA CYS A 74 -19.46 10.80 8.38
C CYS A 74 -19.04 12.25 8.70
N ARG A 75 -19.44 13.21 7.87
CA ARG A 75 -19.25 14.65 8.07
C ARG A 75 -20.58 15.35 8.34
N GLU A 76 -20.56 16.68 8.51
CA GLU A 76 -21.78 17.45 8.77
C GLU A 76 -22.91 17.14 7.75
N THR A 77 -23.97 16.51 8.25
CA THR A 77 -25.22 16.26 7.51
C THR A 77 -26.42 16.79 8.32
N PRO A 78 -27.53 17.20 7.68
CA PRO A 78 -28.71 17.67 8.40
C PRO A 78 -29.20 16.64 9.43
N ALA A 79 -29.16 16.99 10.72
CA ALA A 79 -29.37 16.06 11.84
C ALA A 79 -30.80 15.48 11.96
N SER A 80 -31.79 16.02 11.25
CA SER A 80 -33.18 15.58 11.37
C SER A 80 -33.46 14.35 10.50
N GLY A 81 -33.75 13.21 11.14
CA GLY A 81 -34.28 12.02 10.45
C GLY A 81 -33.28 10.90 10.17
N ILE A 82 -32.04 11.00 10.69
CA ILE A 82 -31.05 9.93 10.61
C ILE A 82 -31.42 8.83 11.61
N SER A 83 -31.63 7.60 11.14
CA SER A 83 -31.89 6.44 12.02
C SER A 83 -30.64 6.07 12.80
N ASP A 84 -30.78 5.37 13.93
CA ASP A 84 -29.63 5.02 14.77
C ASP A 84 -28.62 4.12 14.04
N GLU A 85 -29.07 3.28 13.10
CA GLU A 85 -28.24 2.39 12.28
C GLU A 85 -27.46 3.15 11.19
N ALA A 86 -27.97 4.31 10.77
CA ALA A 86 -27.35 5.15 9.75
C ALA A 86 -26.30 6.11 10.32
N LYS A 87 -26.13 6.16 11.64
CA LYS A 87 -25.21 7.05 12.34
C LYS A 87 -23.77 6.55 12.28
N ALA A 88 -22.86 7.49 12.08
CA ALA A 88 -21.42 7.33 12.22
C ALA A 88 -21.05 6.96 13.65
N GLY A 89 -20.20 5.94 13.80
CA GLY A 89 -19.67 5.52 15.10
C GLY A 89 -18.79 6.58 15.77
N PHE A 90 -18.46 6.36 17.04
CA PHE A 90 -17.55 7.25 17.77
C PHE A 90 -16.12 7.07 17.30
N TRP A 91 -15.64 5.82 17.19
CA TRP A 91 -14.23 5.54 16.88
C TRP A 91 -13.93 5.62 15.38
N SER A 92 -14.87 5.21 14.55
CA SER A 92 -14.94 5.39 13.09
C SER A 92 -16.20 4.66 12.60
N ASP A 93 -16.33 4.45 11.30
CA ASP A 93 -17.36 3.63 10.67
C ASP A 93 -16.81 2.71 9.57
N TYR A 94 -17.38 1.53 9.39
CA TYR A 94 -16.98 0.60 8.32
C TYR A 94 -17.42 1.07 6.93
N ARG A 95 -18.37 2.00 6.81
CA ARG A 95 -18.81 2.54 5.52
C ARG A 95 -17.76 3.49 4.94
N SER A 96 -18.17 4.37 4.03
CA SER A 96 -17.30 5.34 3.36
C SER A 96 -16.88 6.48 4.30
N CYS A 97 -16.19 6.18 5.38
CA CYS A 97 -15.78 7.15 6.39
C CYS A 97 -14.31 6.99 6.77
N ASP A 98 -13.67 8.13 7.02
CA ASP A 98 -12.26 8.22 7.39
C ASP A 98 -12.06 8.47 8.90
N SER A 99 -10.80 8.53 9.32
CA SER A 99 -10.40 8.47 10.73
C SER A 99 -10.57 9.80 11.46
N PRO A 100 -11.34 9.87 12.56
CA PRO A 100 -11.29 11.03 13.45
C PRO A 100 -9.98 11.08 14.25
N LEU A 101 -9.57 12.28 14.68
CA LEU A 101 -8.30 12.50 15.39
C LEU A 101 -8.14 11.62 16.64
N HIS A 102 -9.19 11.51 17.46
CA HIS A 102 -9.12 10.75 18.73
C HIS A 102 -8.89 9.25 18.52
N MET A 103 -9.31 8.69 17.37
CA MET A 103 -9.00 7.30 17.01
C MET A 103 -7.52 7.15 16.64
N ILE A 104 -6.97 8.11 15.89
CA ILE A 104 -5.55 8.12 15.52
C ILE A 104 -4.68 8.28 16.77
N GLU A 105 -5.03 9.19 17.67
CA GLU A 105 -4.34 9.35 18.96
C GLU A 105 -4.37 8.06 19.79
N ASN A 106 -5.53 7.40 19.84
CA ASN A 106 -5.67 6.12 20.53
C ASN A 106 -4.83 5.00 19.91
N ALA A 107 -4.75 4.94 18.58
CA ALA A 107 -3.88 4.00 17.87
C ALA A 107 -2.40 4.25 18.21
N PHE A 108 -1.97 5.50 18.23
CA PHE A 108 -0.59 5.85 18.59
C PHE A 108 -0.26 5.54 20.05
N ASP A 109 -1.21 5.74 20.96
CA ASP A 109 -1.07 5.30 22.35
C ASP A 109 -0.93 3.76 22.44
N SER A 110 -1.77 3.01 21.70
CA SER A 110 -1.66 1.55 21.63
C SER A 110 -0.29 1.10 21.13
N ILE A 111 0.23 1.68 20.06
CA ILE A 111 1.54 1.33 19.51
C ILE A 111 2.63 1.44 20.58
N LYS A 112 2.59 2.48 21.41
CA LYS A 112 3.55 2.67 22.51
C LYS A 112 3.37 1.65 23.63
N GLU A 113 2.14 1.25 23.91
CA GLU A 113 1.81 0.29 24.97
C GLU A 113 2.16 -1.15 24.55
N THR A 114 2.00 -1.50 23.28
CA THR A 114 2.19 -2.87 22.77
C THR A 114 3.61 -3.17 22.30
N ASN A 115 4.41 -2.15 22.00
CA ASN A 115 5.79 -2.30 21.54
C ASN A 115 6.77 -1.78 22.60
N GLU A 116 7.47 -2.70 23.28
CA GLU A 116 8.49 -2.35 24.30
C GLU A 116 9.66 -1.53 23.73
N LYS A 117 9.93 -1.70 22.43
CA LYS A 117 10.98 -1.02 21.68
C LYS A 117 10.48 -0.74 20.27
N ILE A 118 10.81 0.45 19.75
CA ILE A 118 10.62 0.81 18.35
C ILE A 118 11.93 1.42 17.87
N ASP A 119 12.59 0.78 16.92
CA ASP A 119 13.82 1.30 16.32
C ASP A 119 13.50 2.36 15.25
N TYR A 120 12.49 2.09 14.43
CA TYR A 120 12.09 2.95 13.30
C TYR A 120 10.57 2.94 13.10
N ILE A 121 10.06 4.03 12.54
CA ILE A 121 8.71 4.09 12.00
C ILE A 121 8.78 4.29 10.49
N TYR A 122 8.10 3.45 9.73
CA TYR A 122 7.83 3.67 8.31
C TYR A 122 6.44 4.28 8.18
N GLN A 123 6.35 5.50 7.65
CA GLN A 123 5.06 6.15 7.38
C GLN A 123 4.84 6.14 5.86
N THR A 124 4.01 5.21 5.37
CA THR A 124 3.88 4.94 3.93
C THR A 124 2.75 5.69 3.26
N GLY A 125 2.60 7.00 3.53
CA GLY A 125 1.69 7.88 2.81
C GLY A 125 0.24 7.90 3.31
N ASP A 126 -0.59 8.64 2.58
CA ASP A 126 -2.03 8.80 2.73
C ASP A 126 -2.49 9.29 4.11
N ILE A 127 -2.13 10.53 4.41
CA ILE A 127 -2.65 11.27 5.57
C ILE A 127 -3.96 12.01 5.24
N VAL A 128 -4.11 12.50 4.01
CA VAL A 128 -5.26 13.30 3.59
C VAL A 128 -6.47 12.38 3.32
N PRO A 129 -7.69 12.72 3.75
CA PRO A 129 -8.85 11.83 3.62
C PRO A 129 -9.43 11.80 2.20
N HIS A 130 -10.45 10.97 1.98
CA HIS A 130 -11.05 10.68 0.68
C HIS A 130 -11.99 11.79 0.16
N ASN A 131 -12.10 12.93 0.85
CA ASN A 131 -12.92 14.08 0.44
C ASN A 131 -12.31 14.90 -0.72
N ILE A 132 -11.80 14.23 -1.75
CA ILE A 132 -10.98 14.82 -2.82
C ILE A 132 -11.63 16.01 -3.54
N TRP A 133 -12.95 16.13 -3.50
CA TRP A 133 -13.72 17.23 -4.10
C TRP A 133 -13.68 18.53 -3.29
N SER A 134 -13.33 18.48 -2.01
CA SER A 134 -13.33 19.63 -1.09
C SER A 134 -11.99 19.90 -0.42
N THR A 135 -10.93 19.20 -0.82
CA THR A 135 -9.56 19.52 -0.36
C THR A 135 -9.03 20.82 -0.95
N THR A 136 -8.00 21.38 -0.34
CA THR A 136 -7.21 22.54 -0.81
C THR A 136 -5.73 22.32 -0.50
N LYS A 137 -4.83 23.13 -1.07
CA LYS A 137 -3.40 23.05 -0.71
C LYS A 137 -3.20 23.37 0.78
N GLU A 138 -3.93 24.37 1.28
CA GLU A 138 -3.85 24.84 2.66
C GLU A 138 -4.35 23.78 3.64
N SER A 139 -5.50 23.15 3.37
CA SER A 139 -6.04 22.08 4.22
C SER A 139 -5.13 20.85 4.22
N ASN A 140 -4.59 20.46 3.06
CA ASN A 140 -3.69 19.30 2.98
C ASN A 140 -2.40 19.56 3.77
N MET A 141 -1.78 20.74 3.61
CA MET A 141 -0.61 21.13 4.42
C MET A 141 -0.93 21.15 5.92
N ALA A 142 -2.12 21.60 6.32
CA ALA A 142 -2.53 21.60 7.73
C ALA A 142 -2.63 20.17 8.29
N MET A 143 -3.33 19.26 7.61
CA MET A 143 -3.46 17.86 8.02
C MET A 143 -2.10 17.15 8.05
N LEU A 144 -1.24 17.39 7.05
CA LEU A 144 0.12 16.86 7.04
C LEU A 144 0.95 17.38 8.22
N THR A 145 0.84 18.67 8.54
CA THR A 145 1.55 19.23 9.71
C THR A 145 1.03 18.59 11.00
N GLU A 146 -0.29 18.53 11.18
CA GLU A 146 -0.93 18.04 12.40
C GLU A 146 -0.58 16.58 12.69
N ILE A 147 -0.69 15.69 11.69
CA ILE A 147 -0.36 14.27 11.89
C ILE A 147 1.14 14.05 12.07
N HIS A 148 2.02 14.74 11.35
CA HIS A 148 3.46 14.59 11.56
C HIS A 148 3.92 15.18 12.91
N ASP A 149 3.30 16.26 13.38
CA ASP A 149 3.54 16.80 14.71
C ASP A 149 3.06 15.83 15.80
N LEU A 150 1.88 15.22 15.62
CA LEU A 150 1.37 14.20 16.53
C LEU A 150 2.28 12.95 16.57
N ILE A 151 2.78 12.48 15.42
CA ILE A 151 3.76 11.38 15.37
C ILE A 151 5.02 11.77 16.14
N ALA A 152 5.56 12.97 15.93
CA ALA A 152 6.75 13.45 16.62
C ALA A 152 6.56 13.56 18.14
N GLU A 153 5.36 13.99 18.57
CA GLU A 153 4.98 14.08 19.99
C GLU A 153 4.85 12.69 20.62
N LYS A 154 4.15 11.77 19.96
CA LYS A 154 3.87 10.43 20.51
C LYS A 154 5.13 9.57 20.52
N PHE A 155 6.02 9.72 19.54
CA PHE A 155 7.21 8.87 19.36
C PHE A 155 8.53 9.69 19.45
N PRO A 156 8.81 10.36 20.59
CA PRO A 156 9.96 11.23 20.72
C PRO A 156 11.27 10.43 20.61
N GLY A 157 12.18 10.91 19.77
CA GLY A 157 13.49 10.29 19.57
C GLY A 157 13.50 9.03 18.68
N ILE A 158 12.35 8.59 18.18
CA ILE A 158 12.25 7.50 17.21
C ILE A 158 12.32 8.10 15.79
N PRO A 159 13.29 7.70 14.95
CA PRO A 159 13.34 8.15 13.56
C PRO A 159 12.12 7.66 12.77
N VAL A 160 11.50 8.57 12.02
CA VAL A 160 10.40 8.29 11.11
C VAL A 160 10.90 8.48 9.67
N TYR A 161 10.60 7.53 8.81
CA TYR A 161 10.88 7.60 7.38
C TYR A 161 9.56 7.65 6.61
N PRO A 162 9.06 8.87 6.33
CA PRO A 162 7.82 9.06 5.61
C PRO A 162 8.04 9.02 4.09
N ILE A 163 6.98 8.71 3.35
CA ILE A 163 6.85 8.89 1.89
C ILE A 163 5.49 9.52 1.58
N PRO A 164 5.32 10.21 0.44
CA PRO A 164 3.99 10.67 0.03
C PRO A 164 3.15 9.49 -0.47
N GLY A 165 1.86 9.48 -0.14
CA GLY A 165 0.84 8.67 -0.80
C GLY A 165 0.20 9.42 -1.96
N ASN A 166 -0.92 8.91 -2.48
CA ASN A 166 -1.60 9.56 -3.61
C ASN A 166 -2.55 10.68 -3.18
N HIS A 167 -2.97 10.74 -1.91
CA HIS A 167 -3.91 11.74 -1.40
C HIS A 167 -3.27 13.06 -0.95
N GLU A 168 -1.96 13.11 -0.75
CA GLU A 168 -1.23 14.30 -0.30
C GLU A 168 -1.44 15.58 -1.16
N PRO A 169 -1.45 15.55 -2.50
CA PRO A 169 -1.58 16.75 -3.31
C PRO A 169 -3.04 17.20 -3.44
N HIS A 170 -3.20 18.44 -3.88
CA HIS A 170 -4.47 18.96 -4.35
C HIS A 170 -4.29 19.53 -5.77
N PRO A 171 -5.04 19.05 -6.78
CA PRO A 171 -5.96 17.90 -6.73
C PRO A 171 -5.24 16.58 -6.38
N ALA A 172 -5.97 15.61 -5.82
CA ALA A 172 -5.43 14.29 -5.46
C ALA A 172 -4.80 13.59 -6.67
N ASN A 173 -3.83 12.70 -6.43
CA ASN A 173 -3.13 11.85 -7.40
C ASN A 173 -2.17 12.56 -8.37
N ILE A 174 -2.22 13.90 -8.45
CA ILE A 174 -1.48 14.65 -9.47
C ILE A 174 -0.05 14.92 -9.01
N PHE A 175 0.88 14.05 -9.43
CA PHE A 175 2.32 14.18 -9.17
C PHE A 175 3.09 14.44 -10.47
N GLY A 176 3.55 15.68 -10.64
CA GLY A 176 4.31 16.10 -11.82
C GLY A 176 5.82 16.00 -11.63
N HIS A 177 6.55 15.92 -12.75
CA HIS A 177 8.01 16.04 -12.82
C HIS A 177 8.44 17.52 -13.02
N GLU A 178 9.75 17.81 -12.91
CA GLU A 178 10.33 19.15 -13.10
C GLU A 178 10.04 19.78 -14.48
N GLU A 179 9.73 18.96 -15.48
CA GLU A 179 9.39 19.41 -16.84
C GLU A 179 7.92 19.85 -17.00
N ILE A 180 7.09 19.63 -15.97
CA ILE A 180 5.70 20.09 -15.96
C ILE A 180 5.66 21.62 -15.76
N PRO A 181 4.78 22.36 -16.46
CA PRO A 181 4.69 23.81 -16.33
C PRO A 181 4.58 24.26 -14.87
N ASN A 182 5.31 25.32 -14.49
CA ASN A 182 5.36 25.82 -13.12
C ASN A 182 3.98 26.10 -12.49
N SER A 183 2.99 26.49 -13.30
CA SER A 183 1.61 26.72 -12.84
C SER A 183 0.86 25.45 -12.45
N MET A 184 1.34 24.28 -12.86
CA MET A 184 0.72 22.97 -12.66
C MET A 184 1.61 22.01 -11.86
N ASN A 185 2.81 22.45 -11.44
CA ASN A 185 3.67 21.65 -10.58
C ASN A 185 3.14 21.64 -9.13
N ILE A 186 3.62 20.66 -8.36
CA ILE A 186 3.27 20.48 -6.94
C ILE A 186 4.45 20.82 -6.03
N TYR A 187 5.32 21.74 -6.45
CA TYR A 187 6.51 22.11 -5.67
C TYR A 187 6.17 22.59 -4.24
N TRP A 188 5.02 23.25 -4.08
CA TRP A 188 4.48 23.63 -2.76
C TRP A 188 4.37 22.44 -1.79
N LEU A 189 4.01 21.26 -2.30
CA LEU A 189 3.88 20.04 -1.49
C LEU A 189 5.28 19.59 -1.07
N TYR A 190 6.22 19.48 -2.00
CA TYR A 190 7.59 19.05 -1.69
C TYR A 190 8.31 19.99 -0.71
N GLU A 191 8.10 21.31 -0.84
CA GLU A 191 8.59 22.29 0.15
C GLU A 191 7.97 22.05 1.53
N HIS A 192 6.67 21.76 1.57
CA HIS A 192 5.98 21.46 2.81
C HIS A 192 6.46 20.14 3.44
N LEU A 193 6.59 19.08 2.64
CA LEU A 193 7.09 17.78 3.09
C LEU A 193 8.49 17.93 3.69
N TRP A 194 9.43 18.61 3.01
CA TRP A 194 10.74 18.91 3.61
C TRP A 194 10.60 19.69 4.92
N LYS A 195 9.75 20.73 4.95
CA LYS A 195 9.54 21.54 6.16
C LYS A 195 9.15 20.68 7.37
N VAL A 196 8.27 19.70 7.20
CA VAL A 196 7.82 18.82 8.30
C VAL A 196 8.78 17.66 8.57
N TRP A 197 9.38 17.07 7.53
CA TRP A 197 10.20 15.85 7.62
C TRP A 197 11.66 16.08 8.02
N GLN A 198 12.21 17.29 7.82
CA GLN A 198 13.62 17.60 8.14
C GLN A 198 14.01 17.31 9.61
N ARG A 199 13.02 17.15 10.50
CA ARG A 199 13.25 16.75 11.90
C ARG A 199 13.78 15.31 12.04
N TRP A 200 13.51 14.44 11.07
CA TRP A 200 13.93 13.03 11.07
C TRP A 200 14.97 12.70 10.00
N LEU A 201 15.10 13.56 8.98
CA LEU A 201 15.90 13.30 7.79
C LEU A 201 17.19 14.12 7.78
N PRO A 202 18.27 13.58 7.19
CA PRO A 202 19.51 14.34 7.01
C PRO A 202 19.33 15.46 5.97
N GLU A 203 20.12 16.55 6.07
CA GLU A 203 20.02 17.70 5.16
C GLU A 203 20.24 17.30 3.69
N GLU A 204 21.04 16.28 3.43
CA GLU A 204 21.31 15.74 2.09
C GLU A 204 20.05 15.19 1.40
N ALA A 205 19.01 14.79 2.15
CA ALA A 205 17.75 14.32 1.58
C ALA A 205 16.92 15.45 0.93
N LYS A 206 17.18 16.70 1.32
CA LYS A 206 16.39 17.86 0.88
C LYS A 206 16.36 18.03 -0.63
N GLU A 207 17.49 17.83 -1.30
CA GLU A 207 17.58 18.04 -2.76
C GLU A 207 16.62 17.10 -3.50
N THR A 208 16.64 15.81 -3.18
CA THR A 208 15.77 14.83 -3.86
C THR A 208 14.31 14.95 -3.43
N ILE A 209 14.05 15.35 -2.17
CA ILE A 209 12.67 15.64 -1.71
C ILE A 209 12.09 16.81 -2.50
N LEU A 210 12.82 17.91 -2.64
CA LEU A 210 12.36 19.08 -3.40
C LEU A 210 12.22 18.79 -4.90
N LYS A 211 13.04 17.87 -5.43
CA LYS A 211 12.99 17.42 -6.82
C LYS A 211 11.76 16.56 -7.14
N GLY A 212 11.39 15.62 -6.26
CA GLY A 212 10.34 14.67 -6.58
C GLY A 212 9.72 13.91 -5.41
N GLY A 213 9.94 14.34 -4.17
CA GLY A 213 9.36 13.69 -2.98
C GLY A 213 9.99 12.34 -2.61
N TYR A 214 11.11 11.95 -3.23
CA TYR A 214 11.85 10.73 -2.92
C TYR A 214 13.20 11.07 -2.27
N TYR A 215 13.78 10.13 -1.52
CA TYR A 215 15.09 10.29 -0.88
C TYR A 215 15.70 8.97 -0.44
N THR A 216 16.94 9.05 0.04
CA THR A 216 17.58 7.93 0.73
C THR A 216 18.26 8.42 2.01
N VAL A 217 18.35 7.54 3.00
CA VAL A 217 19.05 7.75 4.27
C VAL A 217 19.79 6.48 4.65
N SER A 218 20.92 6.61 5.36
CA SER A 218 21.66 5.48 5.93
C SER A 218 21.55 5.53 7.46
N PRO A 219 20.53 4.91 8.07
CA PRO A 219 20.28 5.02 9.51
C PRO A 219 21.40 4.47 10.39
N ARG A 220 22.19 3.54 9.84
CA ARG A 220 23.35 2.92 10.49
C ARG A 220 24.30 2.34 9.44
N PRO A 221 25.58 2.08 9.77
CA PRO A 221 26.52 1.48 8.84
C PRO A 221 26.00 0.16 8.25
N GLY A 222 26.11 0.01 6.92
CA GLY A 222 25.66 -1.18 6.20
C GLY A 222 24.16 -1.25 5.95
N PHE A 223 23.38 -0.21 6.29
CA PHE A 223 21.94 -0.16 6.05
C PHE A 223 21.51 1.14 5.38
N ARG A 224 20.63 1.01 4.40
CA ARG A 224 20.05 2.12 3.67
C ARG A 224 18.53 1.95 3.58
N VAL A 225 17.81 3.04 3.80
CA VAL A 225 16.40 3.16 3.45
C VAL A 225 16.32 4.00 2.17
N ILE A 226 15.57 3.51 1.18
CA ILE A 226 15.23 4.23 -0.04
C ILE A 226 13.72 4.49 0.02
N ALA A 227 13.35 5.75 0.05
CA ALA A 227 11.97 6.22 0.13
C ALA A 227 11.56 6.75 -1.25
N LEU A 228 10.64 6.03 -1.91
CA LEU A 228 10.13 6.35 -3.24
C LEU A 228 8.88 7.22 -3.15
N ASN A 229 8.72 8.09 -4.13
CA ASN A 229 7.44 8.67 -4.50
C ASN A 229 6.94 7.94 -5.75
N ASN A 230 6.41 6.73 -5.55
CA ASN A 230 5.99 5.91 -6.68
C ASN A 230 4.59 6.26 -7.21
N ASN A 231 4.08 7.45 -6.94
CA ASN A 231 2.88 7.98 -7.62
C ASN A 231 3.10 8.15 -9.14
N ASP A 232 4.35 8.08 -9.61
CA ASP A 232 4.69 7.98 -11.03
C ASP A 232 4.40 6.59 -11.64
N CYS A 233 3.97 5.62 -10.83
CA CYS A 233 3.40 4.36 -11.27
C CYS A 233 1.86 4.39 -11.33
N TYR A 234 1.21 5.38 -10.69
CA TYR A 234 -0.23 5.38 -10.48
C TYR A 234 -1.01 5.74 -11.75
N LEU A 235 -2.01 4.92 -12.10
CA LEU A 235 -2.87 5.18 -13.26
C LEU A 235 -3.76 6.42 -13.11
N PHE A 236 -3.98 6.91 -11.90
CA PHE A 236 -4.70 8.18 -11.69
C PHE A 236 -3.78 9.40 -11.61
N ASN A 237 -2.46 9.20 -11.67
CA ASN A 237 -1.54 10.31 -11.94
C ASN A 237 -1.54 10.62 -13.44
N PHE A 238 -2.36 11.60 -13.84
CA PHE A 238 -2.60 11.85 -15.25
C PHE A 238 -1.37 12.33 -16.03
N TRP A 239 -0.30 12.77 -15.36
CA TRP A 239 0.96 13.10 -16.00
C TRP A 239 1.63 11.90 -16.67
N VAL A 240 1.40 10.68 -16.17
CA VAL A 240 1.94 9.46 -16.78
C VAL A 240 1.43 9.24 -18.21
N PHE A 241 0.20 9.72 -18.53
CA PHE A 241 -0.32 9.68 -19.90
C PHE A 241 0.21 10.77 -20.81
N PHE A 242 0.84 11.81 -20.25
CA PHE A 242 1.50 12.83 -21.05
C PHE A 242 2.79 12.27 -21.64
N ASP A 243 3.70 11.81 -20.78
CA ASP A 243 4.93 11.12 -21.18
C ASP A 243 5.55 10.39 -19.97
N GLY A 244 5.33 9.08 -19.89
CA GLY A 244 5.87 8.28 -18.78
C GLY A 244 7.40 8.12 -18.78
N SER A 245 8.07 8.36 -19.92
CA SER A 245 9.54 8.40 -19.95
C SER A 245 10.08 9.66 -19.27
N ILE A 246 9.30 10.74 -19.26
CA ILE A 246 9.63 11.98 -18.54
C ILE A 246 9.20 11.88 -17.07
N THR A 247 8.00 11.35 -16.81
CA THR A 247 7.42 11.41 -15.45
C THR A 247 7.89 10.30 -14.53
N SER A 248 8.27 9.14 -15.08
CA SER A 248 8.48 7.94 -14.26
C SER A 248 9.87 7.31 -14.41
N GLN A 249 10.44 7.30 -15.62
CA GLN A 249 11.78 6.73 -15.83
C GLN A 249 12.88 7.39 -14.96
N PRO A 250 12.92 8.74 -14.76
CA PRO A 250 14.02 9.37 -14.01
C PRO A 250 14.13 8.90 -12.56
N GLN A 251 13.01 8.59 -11.89
CA GLN A 251 13.05 8.07 -10.53
C GLN A 251 13.51 6.60 -10.48
N LEU A 252 13.16 5.80 -11.49
CA LEU A 252 13.66 4.42 -11.60
C LEU A 252 15.16 4.38 -11.96
N ASP A 253 15.64 5.29 -12.80
CA ASP A 253 17.08 5.46 -13.06
C ASP A 253 17.82 5.85 -11.77
N TRP A 254 17.26 6.79 -10.98
CA TRP A 254 17.79 7.16 -9.67
C TRP A 254 17.79 6.00 -8.67
N LEU A 255 16.71 5.21 -8.63
CA LEU A 255 16.61 4.01 -7.78
C LEU A 255 17.70 3.00 -8.15
N HIS A 256 17.87 2.73 -9.45
CA HIS A 256 18.91 1.85 -9.96
C HIS A 256 20.30 2.31 -9.49
N ASP A 257 20.65 3.58 -9.70
CA ASP A 257 21.97 4.10 -9.36
C ASP A 257 22.21 4.11 -7.85
N THR A 258 21.18 4.39 -7.06
CA THR A 258 21.23 4.34 -5.60
C THR A 258 21.45 2.91 -5.09
N LEU A 259 20.76 1.92 -5.67
CA LEU A 259 20.96 0.50 -5.36
C LEU A 259 22.34 -0.01 -5.77
N LEU A 260 22.85 0.44 -6.92
CA LEU A 260 24.19 0.11 -7.38
C LEU A 260 25.26 0.69 -6.45
N ALA A 261 25.06 1.91 -5.95
CA ALA A 261 25.93 2.51 -4.95
C ALA A 261 25.89 1.74 -3.62
N ALA A 262 24.69 1.35 -3.16
CA ALA A 262 24.50 0.54 -1.96
C ALA A 262 25.18 -0.84 -2.08
N GLU A 263 25.03 -1.51 -3.22
CA GLU A 263 25.72 -2.78 -3.51
C GLU A 263 27.25 -2.64 -3.43
N LYS A 264 27.81 -1.60 -4.04
CA LYS A 264 29.26 -1.31 -3.98
C LYS A 264 29.74 -0.99 -2.57
N ALA A 265 28.89 -0.39 -1.75
CA ALA A 265 29.16 -0.09 -0.35
C ALA A 265 28.94 -1.29 0.59
N GLY A 266 28.42 -2.41 0.08
CA GLY A 266 28.08 -3.58 0.89
C GLY A 266 26.88 -3.36 1.82
N GLU A 267 26.00 -2.42 1.48
CA GLU A 267 24.79 -2.11 2.26
C GLU A 267 23.65 -3.07 1.93
N LYS A 268 22.73 -3.24 2.89
CA LYS A 268 21.40 -3.79 2.66
C LYS A 268 20.36 -2.68 2.60
N VAL A 269 19.31 -2.91 1.83
CA VAL A 269 18.35 -1.87 1.46
C VAL A 269 16.92 -2.26 1.82
N HIS A 270 16.24 -1.38 2.55
CA HIS A 270 14.78 -1.34 2.61
C HIS A 270 14.24 -0.31 1.62
N ILE A 271 13.20 -0.67 0.86
CA ILE A 271 12.49 0.25 -0.03
C ILE A 271 11.12 0.56 0.58
N LEU A 272 10.78 1.84 0.69
CA LEU A 272 9.44 2.31 1.02
C LEU A 272 8.79 2.85 -0.25
N ALA A 273 7.59 2.40 -0.56
CA ALA A 273 6.78 2.88 -1.67
C ALA A 273 5.30 2.85 -1.26
N HIS A 274 4.44 3.71 -1.75
CA HIS A 274 3.04 3.72 -1.33
C HIS A 274 2.26 2.63 -2.08
N ILE A 275 2.23 2.71 -3.42
CA ILE A 275 1.43 1.84 -4.28
C ILE A 275 2.17 0.52 -4.54
N PRO A 276 1.59 -0.67 -4.28
CA PRO A 276 2.24 -1.92 -4.64
C PRO A 276 2.34 -2.08 -6.18
N SER A 277 3.51 -2.46 -6.70
CA SER A 277 3.75 -2.53 -8.16
C SER A 277 2.88 -3.56 -8.90
N GLY A 278 2.40 -4.58 -8.18
CA GLY A 278 1.49 -5.61 -8.68
C GLY A 278 0.01 -5.24 -8.63
N SER A 279 -0.34 -4.08 -8.07
CA SER A 279 -1.71 -3.57 -8.05
C SER A 279 -2.21 -3.27 -9.47
N SER A 280 -3.52 -3.41 -9.70
CA SER A 280 -4.21 -2.90 -10.90
C SER A 280 -4.11 -1.39 -11.06
N ASP A 281 -3.72 -0.69 -10.00
CA ASP A 281 -3.51 0.76 -9.98
C ASP A 281 -2.15 1.19 -10.55
N CYS A 282 -1.21 0.25 -10.69
CA CYS A 282 0.12 0.49 -11.24
C CYS A 282 0.16 0.13 -12.73
N TRP A 283 0.67 1.02 -13.58
CA TRP A 283 0.80 0.72 -15.00
C TRP A 283 1.93 -0.28 -15.31
N SER A 284 1.70 -1.10 -16.34
CA SER A 284 2.50 -2.30 -16.64
C SER A 284 3.97 -2.01 -16.94
N ILE A 285 4.27 -0.90 -17.63
CA ILE A 285 5.64 -0.55 -18.02
C ILE A 285 6.49 -0.23 -16.78
N TRP A 286 5.99 0.59 -15.87
CA TRP A 286 6.70 0.88 -14.64
C TRP A 286 6.85 -0.36 -13.77
N ALA A 287 5.78 -1.16 -13.62
CA ALA A 287 5.83 -2.40 -12.84
C ALA A 287 6.90 -3.36 -13.37
N ARG A 288 7.00 -3.52 -14.69
CA ARG A 288 8.02 -4.31 -15.37
C ARG A 288 9.43 -3.79 -15.09
N GLU A 289 9.66 -2.49 -15.28
CA GLU A 289 10.98 -1.89 -15.08
C GLU A 289 11.42 -1.93 -13.61
N TYR A 290 10.49 -1.67 -12.68
CA TYR A 290 10.72 -1.83 -11.24
C TYR A 290 11.05 -3.28 -10.89
N ASN A 291 10.33 -4.26 -11.43
CA ASN A 291 10.61 -5.67 -11.19
C ASN A 291 11.99 -6.10 -11.77
N ARG A 292 12.41 -5.55 -12.91
CA ARG A 292 13.77 -5.75 -13.46
C ARG A 292 14.86 -5.19 -12.54
N ILE A 293 14.63 -4.02 -11.92
CA ILE A 293 15.53 -3.44 -10.92
C ILE A 293 15.60 -4.34 -9.68
N ILE A 294 14.44 -4.80 -9.18
CA ILE A 294 14.38 -5.73 -8.04
C ILE A 294 15.16 -7.01 -8.34
N GLU A 295 15.02 -7.59 -9.54
CA GLU A 295 15.78 -8.78 -9.92
C GLU A 295 17.29 -8.53 -9.85
N ARG A 296 17.76 -7.44 -10.47
CA ARG A 296 19.19 -7.09 -10.52
C ARG A 296 19.78 -6.90 -9.12
N PHE A 297 19.04 -6.31 -8.20
CA PHE A 297 19.52 -5.97 -6.86
C PHE A 297 18.92 -6.84 -5.75
N SER A 298 18.40 -8.02 -6.08
CA SER A 298 17.73 -8.93 -5.14
C SER A 298 18.60 -9.37 -3.96
N ASP A 299 19.92 -9.40 -4.10
CA ASP A 299 20.86 -9.63 -2.98
C ASP A 299 21.00 -8.42 -2.06
N THR A 300 20.86 -7.20 -2.59
CA THR A 300 21.03 -5.92 -1.90
C THR A 300 19.75 -5.52 -1.19
N ILE A 301 18.60 -5.71 -1.84
CA ILE A 301 17.28 -5.43 -1.29
C ILE A 301 16.92 -6.52 -0.27
N SER A 302 16.59 -6.09 0.95
CA SER A 302 16.25 -6.97 2.07
C SER A 302 14.81 -6.81 2.57
N GLY A 303 14.10 -5.75 2.15
CA GLY A 303 12.67 -5.57 2.41
C GLY A 303 12.05 -4.48 1.53
N ILE A 304 10.77 -4.63 1.18
CA ILE A 304 9.96 -3.64 0.48
C ILE A 304 8.65 -3.47 1.26
N PHE A 305 8.24 -2.23 1.53
CA PHE A 305 7.09 -1.91 2.38
C PHE A 305 6.13 -0.95 1.66
N ASN A 306 4.84 -1.33 1.61
CA ASN A 306 3.76 -0.66 0.89
C ASN A 306 2.52 -0.34 1.74
N GLY A 307 1.62 0.47 1.17
CA GLY A 307 0.29 0.83 1.69
C GLY A 307 -0.77 0.80 0.59
N HIS A 308 -1.60 1.85 0.49
CA HIS A 308 -2.51 2.18 -0.61
C HIS A 308 -3.75 1.29 -0.80
N THR A 309 -3.58 -0.04 -0.76
CA THR A 309 -4.72 -0.96 -0.96
C THR A 309 -5.58 -1.09 0.29
N HIS A 310 -5.08 -0.54 1.40
CA HIS A 310 -5.60 -0.63 2.75
C HIS A 310 -5.68 -2.08 3.27
N LYS A 311 -5.21 -3.09 2.53
CA LYS A 311 -5.37 -4.52 2.86
C LYS A 311 -4.09 -5.03 3.52
N ASP A 312 -4.22 -5.88 4.54
CA ASP A 312 -3.06 -6.63 5.07
C ASP A 312 -2.67 -7.69 4.04
N GLU A 313 -1.69 -7.37 3.20
CA GLU A 313 -1.30 -8.28 2.14
C GLU A 313 0.19 -8.26 1.83
N MET A 314 0.58 -9.16 0.94
CA MET A 314 1.94 -9.24 0.43
C MET A 314 1.93 -9.52 -1.07
N ILE A 315 2.97 -9.07 -1.76
CA ILE A 315 3.20 -9.40 -3.16
C ILE A 315 4.58 -10.05 -3.29
N LEU A 316 4.61 -11.25 -3.86
CA LEU A 316 5.83 -11.96 -4.17
C LEU A 316 6.36 -11.57 -5.56
N HIS A 317 7.62 -11.15 -5.60
CA HIS A 317 8.33 -10.81 -6.82
C HIS A 317 9.01 -12.04 -7.41
N TYR A 318 8.84 -12.23 -8.72
CA TYR A 318 9.48 -13.29 -9.49
C TYR A 318 10.40 -12.71 -10.55
N SER A 319 11.59 -13.32 -10.68
CA SER A 319 12.53 -13.04 -11.76
C SER A 319 11.99 -13.48 -13.12
N GLN A 320 12.64 -13.06 -14.19
CA GLN A 320 12.34 -13.50 -15.55
C GLN A 320 12.39 -15.04 -15.69
N ASN A 321 13.25 -15.72 -14.93
CA ASN A 321 13.35 -17.18 -14.89
C ASN A 321 12.33 -17.85 -13.96
N GLY A 322 11.46 -17.08 -13.31
CA GLY A 322 10.42 -17.59 -12.43
C GLY A 322 10.87 -17.93 -11.02
N HIS A 323 12.05 -17.47 -10.59
CA HIS A 323 12.51 -17.65 -9.23
C HIS A 323 11.98 -16.53 -8.32
N PRO A 324 11.45 -16.86 -7.13
CA PRO A 324 11.03 -15.84 -6.16
C PRO A 324 12.24 -15.10 -5.60
N MET A 325 12.17 -13.78 -5.55
CA MET A 325 13.35 -12.91 -5.35
C MET A 325 13.17 -11.76 -4.34
N GLY A 326 11.92 -11.36 -4.07
CA GLY A 326 11.63 -10.26 -3.15
C GLY A 326 10.18 -10.29 -2.71
N ILE A 327 9.88 -9.66 -1.57
CA ILE A 327 8.53 -9.58 -1.02
C ILE A 327 8.24 -8.12 -0.72
N SER A 328 7.08 -7.68 -1.18
CA SER A 328 6.49 -6.38 -0.85
C SER A 328 5.42 -6.58 0.21
N TRP A 329 5.64 -6.05 1.41
CA TRP A 329 4.73 -6.15 2.55
C TRP A 329 3.80 -4.94 2.58
N ASN A 330 2.49 -5.17 2.50
CA ASN A 330 1.50 -4.11 2.52
C ASN A 330 0.82 -4.00 3.90
N GLY A 331 1.03 -2.85 4.55
CA GLY A 331 0.70 -2.56 5.95
C GLY A 331 -0.77 -2.69 6.36
N GLY A 332 -1.73 -2.72 5.44
CA GLY A 332 -3.13 -2.51 5.76
C GLY A 332 -3.50 -1.02 5.75
N SER A 333 -4.35 -0.57 6.65
CA SER A 333 -4.66 0.85 6.83
C SER A 333 -5.03 1.16 8.27
N LEU A 334 -4.66 2.36 8.73
CA LEU A 334 -5.20 2.85 9.99
C LEU A 334 -6.64 3.35 9.83
N THR A 335 -7.03 3.85 8.67
CA THR A 335 -8.44 4.13 8.36
C THR A 335 -9.28 2.86 8.28
N SER A 336 -10.56 2.97 8.62
CA SER A 336 -11.56 1.92 8.39
C SER A 336 -12.14 1.96 6.97
N TYR A 337 -11.81 3.00 6.17
CA TYR A 337 -12.27 3.18 4.80
C TYR A 337 -11.75 2.05 3.87
N THR A 338 -12.61 1.23 3.26
CA THR A 338 -13.92 0.84 3.78
C THR A 338 -13.89 -0.60 4.24
N ASN A 339 -14.82 -0.94 5.12
CA ASN A 339 -15.12 -2.27 5.61
C ASN A 339 -13.91 -2.95 6.28
N LYS A 340 -13.12 -2.18 7.04
CA LYS A 340 -11.91 -2.66 7.72
C LYS A 340 -11.89 -2.25 9.17
N ASN A 341 -11.31 -3.11 9.99
CA ASN A 341 -10.87 -2.68 11.30
C ASN A 341 -9.60 -1.83 11.12
N PRO A 342 -9.48 -0.69 11.82
CA PRO A 342 -8.23 0.03 11.91
C PRO A 342 -7.08 -0.88 12.32
N ASN A 343 -5.96 -0.82 11.61
CA ASN A 343 -4.80 -1.63 11.91
C ASN A 343 -3.47 -0.86 11.87
N TYR A 344 -2.46 -1.42 12.53
CA TYR A 344 -1.05 -1.11 12.27
C TYR A 344 -0.22 -2.39 12.24
N ARG A 345 1.00 -2.32 11.71
CA ARG A 345 1.93 -3.46 11.66
C ARG A 345 3.23 -3.19 12.36
N SER A 346 3.76 -4.21 13.02
CA SER A 346 5.10 -4.26 13.59
C SER A 346 5.90 -5.37 12.93
N TYR A 347 7.11 -5.07 12.46
CA TYR A 347 8.04 -6.01 11.84
C TYR A 347 9.21 -6.28 12.78
N GLU A 348 9.62 -7.54 12.82
CA GLU A 348 10.87 -7.97 13.45
C GLU A 348 11.92 -8.16 12.34
N VAL A 349 13.01 -7.41 12.41
CA VAL A 349 14.03 -7.33 11.35
C VAL A 349 15.40 -7.69 11.89
N GLU A 350 16.06 -8.68 11.30
CA GLU A 350 17.38 -9.12 11.77
C GLU A 350 18.46 -8.07 11.44
N PRO A 351 19.31 -7.66 12.41
CA PRO A 351 20.09 -6.43 12.30
C PRO A 351 21.33 -6.51 11.39
N THR A 352 21.65 -7.66 10.80
CA THR A 352 22.82 -7.85 9.92
C THR A 352 22.42 -7.89 8.45
N THR A 353 21.44 -8.72 8.12
CA THR A 353 20.92 -8.91 6.77
C THR A 353 19.75 -7.98 6.46
N TYR A 354 19.18 -7.36 7.50
CA TYR A 354 18.01 -6.50 7.43
C TYR A 354 16.84 -7.17 6.73
N GLN A 355 16.67 -8.48 6.90
CA GLN A 355 15.50 -9.17 6.41
C GLN A 355 14.41 -9.19 7.47
N VAL A 356 13.16 -9.09 7.05
CA VAL A 356 12.00 -9.35 7.90
C VAL A 356 12.03 -10.83 8.28
N VAL A 357 12.13 -11.11 9.57
CA VAL A 357 12.07 -12.48 10.12
C VAL A 357 10.68 -12.80 10.68
N ASP A 358 9.87 -11.78 10.93
CA ASP A 358 8.50 -11.93 11.43
C ASP A 358 7.72 -10.61 11.33
N HIS A 359 6.40 -10.68 11.45
CA HIS A 359 5.58 -9.50 11.70
C HIS A 359 4.33 -9.83 12.51
N SER A 360 3.80 -8.81 13.19
CA SER A 360 2.52 -8.87 13.92
C SER A 360 1.62 -7.72 13.47
N THR A 361 0.38 -8.06 13.12
CA THR A 361 -0.69 -7.10 12.83
C THR A 361 -1.52 -6.88 14.09
N TRP A 362 -1.83 -5.62 14.38
CA TRP A 362 -2.64 -5.22 15.53
C TRP A 362 -3.88 -4.49 15.02
N ILE A 363 -5.03 -4.86 15.58
CA ILE A 363 -6.33 -4.29 15.25
C ILE A 363 -7.11 -4.01 16.54
N PHE A 364 -8.18 -3.22 16.45
CA PHE A 364 -9.29 -3.34 17.37
C PHE A 364 -10.57 -3.64 16.58
N ASN A 365 -11.52 -4.34 17.19
CA ASN A 365 -12.81 -4.59 16.56
C ASN A 365 -13.69 -3.32 16.64
N LEU A 366 -13.98 -2.72 15.50
CA LEU A 366 -14.71 -1.45 15.42
C LEU A 366 -16.16 -1.56 15.90
N THR A 367 -16.81 -2.70 15.67
CA THR A 367 -18.16 -2.99 16.20
C THR A 367 -18.15 -2.96 17.72
N GLN A 368 -17.26 -3.74 18.34
CA GLN A 368 -17.15 -3.82 19.80
C GLN A 368 -16.77 -2.48 20.42
N ALA A 369 -15.85 -1.73 19.79
CA ALA A 369 -15.44 -0.42 20.26
C ALA A 369 -16.60 0.59 20.23
N ASN A 370 -17.40 0.60 19.16
CA ASN A 370 -18.55 1.49 19.04
C ASN A 370 -19.71 1.07 19.98
N GLU A 371 -19.95 -0.23 20.18
CA GLU A 371 -20.94 -0.75 21.16
C GLU A 371 -20.57 -0.40 22.60
N ALA A 372 -19.28 -0.41 22.95
CA ALA A 372 -18.79 -0.03 24.27
C ALA A 372 -18.94 1.48 24.57
N GLY A 373 -19.05 2.30 23.52
CA GLY A 373 -19.30 3.74 23.58
C GLY A 373 -18.07 4.60 23.88
N GLU A 374 -18.25 5.92 23.80
CA GLU A 374 -17.18 6.94 23.87
C GLU A 374 -16.30 6.90 25.14
N LYS A 375 -16.79 6.30 26.23
CA LYS A 375 -16.08 6.24 27.52
C LYS A 375 -15.12 5.06 27.61
N ALA A 376 -15.24 4.09 26.73
CA ALA A 376 -14.39 2.91 26.68
C ALA A 376 -13.33 3.10 25.58
N LYS A 377 -12.05 2.94 25.95
CA LYS A 377 -10.98 2.88 24.95
C LYS A 377 -11.11 1.56 24.15
N PRO A 378 -10.86 1.55 22.84
CA PRO A 378 -10.79 0.33 22.06
C PRO A 378 -9.71 -0.60 22.62
N GLU A 379 -10.01 -1.88 22.70
CA GLU A 379 -9.03 -2.91 23.04
C GLU A 379 -8.27 -3.30 21.77
N TRP A 380 -7.05 -2.77 21.63
CA TRP A 380 -6.14 -3.20 20.58
C TRP A 380 -5.53 -4.55 20.96
N TYR A 381 -5.68 -5.53 20.06
CA TYR A 381 -5.11 -6.85 20.23
C TYR A 381 -4.31 -7.24 18.99
N LYS A 382 -3.36 -8.15 19.19
CA LYS A 382 -2.62 -8.77 18.09
C LYS A 382 -3.56 -9.70 17.35
N GLU A 383 -3.90 -9.35 16.12
CA GLU A 383 -4.77 -10.18 15.27
C GLU A 383 -4.07 -11.50 14.97
N TYR A 384 -2.82 -11.43 14.52
CA TYR A 384 -2.00 -12.59 14.25
C TYR A 384 -0.51 -12.25 14.22
N LYS A 385 0.28 -13.31 14.24
CA LYS A 385 1.72 -13.27 13.95
C LYS A 385 2.00 -14.10 12.70
N PHE A 386 2.82 -13.61 11.77
CA PHE A 386 2.94 -14.28 10.46
C PHE A 386 3.51 -15.71 10.53
N THR A 387 4.30 -16.02 11.56
CA THR A 387 4.77 -17.39 11.85
C THR A 387 3.65 -18.41 12.08
N GLU A 388 2.40 -17.98 12.26
CA GLU A 388 1.24 -18.86 12.22
C GLU A 388 1.05 -19.55 10.85
N PHE A 389 1.55 -18.95 9.77
CA PHE A 389 1.48 -19.50 8.41
C PHE A 389 2.76 -20.26 8.03
N THR A 390 3.93 -19.68 8.30
CA THR A 390 5.25 -20.25 7.95
C THR A 390 6.36 -19.64 8.81
N ASP A 391 7.36 -20.45 9.18
CA ASP A 391 8.60 -19.98 9.82
C ASP A 391 9.66 -19.54 8.79
N ASP A 392 9.42 -19.75 7.50
CA ASP A 392 10.31 -19.36 6.39
C ASP A 392 9.69 -18.18 5.63
N LEU A 393 10.13 -16.97 5.98
CA LEU A 393 9.73 -15.71 5.35
C LEU A 393 10.64 -15.33 4.16
N SER A 394 11.46 -16.25 3.64
CA SER A 394 12.24 -15.97 2.43
C SER A 394 11.30 -15.91 1.25
N PRO A 395 11.69 -15.27 0.13
CA PRO A 395 10.90 -15.36 -1.09
C PRO A 395 10.56 -16.81 -1.49
N ALA A 396 11.49 -17.76 -1.34
CA ALA A 396 11.23 -19.18 -1.57
C ALA A 396 10.24 -19.79 -0.56
N GLY A 397 10.33 -19.43 0.72
CA GLY A 397 9.40 -19.88 1.76
C GLY A 397 7.99 -19.35 1.56
N ILE A 398 7.85 -18.08 1.16
CA ILE A 398 6.56 -17.48 0.78
C ILE A 398 5.98 -18.15 -0.46
N ASP A 399 6.79 -18.46 -1.49
CA ASP A 399 6.30 -19.22 -2.65
C ASP A 399 5.78 -20.61 -2.25
N ALA A 400 6.47 -21.29 -1.33
CA ALA A 400 6.01 -22.56 -0.77
C ALA A 400 4.72 -22.41 0.05
N LEU A 401 4.53 -21.30 0.76
CA LEU A 401 3.28 -20.97 1.42
C LEU A 401 2.14 -20.76 0.41
N LEU A 402 2.39 -20.10 -0.73
CA LEU A 402 1.39 -19.97 -1.79
C LEU A 402 1.00 -21.33 -2.37
N GLU A 403 1.95 -22.24 -2.55
CA GLU A 403 1.67 -23.62 -2.95
C GLU A 403 0.83 -24.39 -1.93
N LYS A 404 1.06 -24.14 -0.64
CA LYS A 404 0.25 -24.69 0.47
C LYS A 404 -1.15 -24.10 0.46
N MET A 405 -1.28 -22.79 0.31
CA MET A 405 -2.59 -22.10 0.19
C MET A 405 -3.41 -22.61 -0.99
N ALA A 406 -2.77 -22.91 -2.12
CA ALA A 406 -3.43 -23.52 -3.28
C ALA A 406 -3.86 -24.97 -2.99
N ALA A 407 -3.03 -25.75 -2.29
CA ALA A 407 -3.33 -27.15 -1.96
C ALA A 407 -4.39 -27.29 -0.86
N GLU A 408 -4.41 -26.36 0.11
CA GLU A 408 -5.23 -26.37 1.32
C GLU A 408 -6.04 -25.06 1.40
N PRO A 409 -7.23 -24.96 0.75
CA PRO A 409 -7.99 -23.71 0.64
C PRO A 409 -8.38 -23.08 1.99
N SER A 410 -8.41 -23.84 3.09
CA SER A 410 -8.65 -23.31 4.44
C SER A 410 -7.52 -22.38 4.91
N VAL A 411 -6.27 -22.63 4.51
CA VAL A 411 -5.12 -21.76 4.83
C VAL A 411 -5.26 -20.43 4.09
N LEU A 412 -5.64 -20.47 2.82
CA LEU A 412 -5.91 -19.26 2.03
C LEU A 412 -7.10 -18.47 2.58
N ARG A 413 -8.15 -19.16 3.03
CA ARG A 413 -9.32 -18.53 3.66
C ARG A 413 -8.95 -17.83 4.96
N LYS A 414 -8.15 -18.47 5.84
CA LYS A 414 -7.61 -17.84 7.06
C LYS A 414 -6.78 -16.60 6.72
N TYR A 415 -5.92 -16.67 5.70
CA TYR A 415 -5.17 -15.50 5.24
C TYR A 415 -6.09 -14.37 4.74
N TRP A 416 -7.14 -14.71 3.99
CA TRP A 416 -8.10 -13.71 3.51
C TRP A 416 -8.84 -13.00 4.66
N GLU A 417 -9.16 -13.70 5.75
CA GLU A 417 -9.77 -13.09 6.95
C GLU A 417 -8.87 -11.98 7.52
N TYR A 418 -7.56 -12.25 7.64
CA TYR A 418 -6.59 -11.24 8.08
C TYR A 418 -6.33 -10.16 7.04
N LYS A 419 -6.35 -10.48 5.74
CA LYS A 419 -6.29 -9.49 4.66
C LYS A 419 -7.43 -8.47 4.75
N ALA A 420 -8.59 -8.91 5.26
CA ALA A 420 -9.75 -8.08 5.56
C ALA A 420 -9.75 -7.53 7.00
N THR A 421 -8.64 -7.63 7.74
CA THR A 421 -8.47 -7.16 9.14
C THR A 421 -9.53 -7.72 10.10
N SER A 422 -10.02 -8.94 9.84
CA SER A 422 -11.11 -9.57 10.58
C SER A 422 -12.34 -8.67 10.73
N ALA A 423 -12.62 -7.81 9.74
CA ALA A 423 -13.71 -6.86 9.79
C ALA A 423 -15.06 -7.55 9.61
N ASP A 424 -15.98 -7.33 10.56
CA ASP A 424 -17.31 -7.92 10.59
C ASP A 424 -18.07 -7.87 9.24
N PRO A 425 -18.16 -6.73 8.52
CA PRO A 425 -18.86 -6.70 7.23
C PRO A 425 -18.24 -7.63 6.18
N LYS A 426 -16.90 -7.74 6.13
CA LYS A 426 -16.23 -8.63 5.19
C LYS A 426 -16.35 -10.09 5.63
N LEU A 427 -16.18 -10.39 6.91
CA LEU A 427 -16.35 -11.76 7.43
C LEU A 427 -17.78 -12.29 7.21
N ASN A 428 -18.79 -11.43 7.43
CA ASN A 428 -20.19 -11.78 7.20
C ASN A 428 -20.51 -12.03 5.72
N ALA A 429 -19.92 -11.25 4.80
CA ALA A 429 -20.06 -11.47 3.36
C ALA A 429 -19.35 -12.76 2.90
N GLY A 430 -18.23 -13.08 3.54
CA GLY A 430 -17.41 -14.25 3.21
C GLY A 430 -16.63 -14.11 1.90
N CYS A 431 -15.87 -15.15 1.57
CA CYS A 431 -15.06 -15.23 0.35
C CYS A 431 -15.38 -16.49 -0.43
N ASN A 432 -16.11 -16.35 -1.53
CA ASN A 432 -16.40 -17.45 -2.44
C ASN A 432 -15.16 -17.88 -3.25
N ASP A 433 -15.30 -18.92 -4.09
CA ASP A 433 -14.19 -19.44 -4.91
C ASP A 433 -13.56 -18.38 -5.81
N LYS A 434 -14.37 -17.48 -6.40
CA LYS A 434 -13.86 -16.37 -7.23
C LYS A 434 -13.00 -15.43 -6.39
N CYS A 435 -13.43 -15.10 -5.18
CA CYS A 435 -12.67 -14.29 -4.24
C CYS A 435 -11.35 -14.96 -3.84
N LEU A 436 -11.34 -16.27 -3.54
CA LEU A 436 -10.11 -17.01 -3.21
C LEU A 436 -9.14 -17.07 -4.41
N LEU A 437 -9.66 -17.32 -5.61
CA LEU A 437 -8.86 -17.30 -6.85
C LEU A 437 -8.27 -15.91 -7.12
N SER A 438 -9.01 -14.84 -6.84
CA SER A 438 -8.49 -13.47 -6.94
C SER A 438 -7.39 -13.24 -5.90
N THR A 439 -7.63 -13.65 -4.66
CA THR A 439 -6.69 -13.50 -3.54
C THR A 439 -5.35 -14.15 -3.85
N ILE A 440 -5.30 -15.44 -4.17
CA ILE A 440 -4.03 -16.12 -4.44
C ILE A 440 -3.27 -15.55 -5.65
N CYS A 441 -4.00 -15.01 -6.64
CA CYS A 441 -3.39 -14.36 -7.79
C CYS A 441 -2.72 -13.05 -7.40
N SER A 442 -3.40 -12.21 -6.60
CA SER A 442 -2.85 -10.93 -6.15
C SER A 442 -1.54 -11.10 -5.37
N LEU A 443 -1.38 -12.21 -4.64
CA LEU A 443 -0.13 -12.51 -3.91
C LEU A 443 1.04 -12.89 -4.84
N ALA A 444 0.74 -13.38 -6.05
CA ALA A 444 1.71 -13.96 -6.98
C ALA A 444 1.96 -13.11 -8.24
N THR A 445 1.41 -11.89 -8.30
CA THR A 445 1.52 -10.99 -9.44
C THR A 445 2.12 -9.66 -8.99
N SER A 446 3.39 -9.44 -9.33
CA SER A 446 4.17 -8.21 -9.03
C SER A 446 4.35 -7.29 -10.25
N GLU A 447 4.11 -7.82 -11.43
CA GLU A 447 4.14 -7.12 -12.72
C GLU A 447 2.80 -7.36 -13.40
N TYR A 448 2.09 -6.26 -13.70
CA TYR A 448 0.82 -6.38 -14.40
C TYR A 448 1.02 -7.03 -15.78
N GLY A 449 0.29 -8.11 -16.04
CA GLY A 449 0.36 -8.87 -17.30
C GLY A 449 1.18 -10.16 -17.18
N GLU A 450 2.17 -10.22 -16.29
CA GLU A 450 2.93 -11.43 -16.01
C GLU A 450 2.16 -12.33 -15.03
N ASN A 451 1.37 -13.24 -15.59
CA ASN A 451 0.40 -14.05 -14.84
C ASN A 451 0.74 -15.53 -14.80
N ARG A 452 1.96 -15.95 -15.18
CA ARG A 452 2.30 -17.38 -15.25
C ARG A 452 2.09 -18.06 -13.91
N ARG A 453 2.66 -17.51 -12.83
CA ARG A 453 2.56 -18.11 -11.49
C ARG A 453 1.15 -18.06 -10.93
N CYS A 454 0.44 -16.96 -11.11
CA CYS A 454 -0.98 -16.87 -10.77
C CYS A 454 -1.83 -17.96 -11.47
N LYS A 455 -1.57 -18.25 -12.75
CA LYS A 455 -2.29 -19.31 -13.48
C LYS A 455 -2.02 -20.70 -12.88
N GLU A 456 -0.76 -21.02 -12.61
CA GLU A 456 -0.35 -22.29 -11.98
C GLU A 456 -1.06 -22.49 -10.63
N LEU A 457 -1.02 -21.47 -9.76
CA LEU A 457 -1.66 -21.53 -8.44
C LEU A 457 -3.20 -21.61 -8.53
N LYS A 458 -3.82 -20.88 -9.47
CA LYS A 458 -5.27 -20.95 -9.71
C LYS A 458 -5.72 -22.33 -10.18
N GLU A 459 -4.96 -22.97 -11.06
CA GLU A 459 -5.28 -24.32 -11.54
C GLU A 459 -5.28 -25.32 -10.39
N LYS A 460 -4.23 -25.30 -9.56
CA LYS A 460 -4.12 -26.14 -8.38
C LYS A 460 -5.22 -25.85 -7.35
N LEU A 461 -5.50 -24.57 -7.07
CA LEU A 461 -6.55 -24.17 -6.14
C LEU A 461 -7.94 -24.65 -6.59
N LYS A 462 -8.25 -24.55 -7.89
CA LYS A 462 -9.52 -25.07 -8.45
C LYS A 462 -9.65 -26.57 -8.23
N GLU A 463 -8.58 -27.33 -8.43
CA GLU A 463 -8.57 -28.77 -8.16
C GLU A 463 -8.86 -29.06 -6.68
N SER A 464 -8.18 -28.35 -5.77
CA SER A 464 -8.41 -28.51 -4.32
C SER A 464 -9.81 -28.12 -3.87
N LEU A 465 -10.38 -27.03 -4.40
CA LEU A 465 -11.75 -26.60 -4.08
C LEU A 465 -12.79 -27.62 -4.55
N ASN A 466 -12.61 -28.21 -5.74
CA ASN A 466 -13.51 -29.25 -6.25
C ASN A 466 -13.47 -30.56 -5.45
N ASN A 467 -12.33 -30.84 -4.81
CA ASN A 467 -12.11 -32.04 -4.02
C ASN A 467 -12.48 -31.88 -2.54
N ALA A 468 -12.82 -30.66 -2.09
CA ALA A 468 -13.23 -30.40 -0.72
C ALA A 468 -14.62 -31.02 -0.45
N PRO A 469 -14.86 -31.60 0.74
CA PRO A 469 -16.19 -32.02 1.15
C PRO A 469 -17.16 -30.84 1.06
N THR A 470 -18.30 -31.03 0.40
CA THR A 470 -19.34 -30.01 0.28
C THR A 470 -20.01 -29.77 1.62
N ASP A 471 -19.45 -28.89 2.46
CA ASP A 471 -20.18 -28.34 3.59
C ASP A 471 -20.87 -27.03 3.17
N SER A 472 -22.17 -27.18 2.87
CA SER A 472 -23.24 -26.20 2.73
C SER A 472 -23.11 -25.07 1.68
N PRO A 473 -24.21 -24.73 0.97
CA PRO A 473 -24.21 -23.68 -0.03
C PRO A 473 -24.15 -22.30 0.65
N ILE A 474 -23.10 -21.55 0.39
CA ILE A 474 -23.13 -20.09 0.54
C ILE A 474 -23.73 -19.58 -0.78
N GLU A 475 -24.92 -18.98 -0.71
CA GLU A 475 -25.54 -18.35 -1.88
C GLU A 475 -24.59 -17.29 -2.46
N PRO A 476 -24.46 -17.19 -3.79
CA PRO A 476 -23.71 -16.13 -4.42
C PRO A 476 -24.44 -14.80 -4.19
N THR A 477 -23.97 -13.98 -3.27
CA THR A 477 -24.26 -12.55 -3.29
C THR A 477 -23.35 -11.91 -4.33
N ASP A 478 -23.95 -11.19 -5.27
CA ASP A 478 -23.22 -10.34 -6.20
C ASP A 478 -22.48 -9.28 -5.39
N ASP A 479 -21.16 -9.41 -5.34
CA ASP A 479 -20.22 -8.46 -4.75
C ASP A 479 -20.22 -7.18 -5.60
N PRO A 480 -20.76 -6.05 -5.12
CA PRO A 480 -20.77 -4.81 -5.84
C PRO A 480 -19.70 -3.84 -5.31
N ASP A 481 -18.59 -4.30 -4.71
CA ASP A 481 -17.55 -3.38 -4.26
C ASP A 481 -16.20 -3.66 -4.94
N GLY A 482 -15.81 -2.69 -5.78
CA GLY A 482 -14.51 -2.59 -6.39
C GLY A 482 -13.40 -2.30 -5.38
N ASP A 483 -12.17 -2.37 -5.88
CA ASP A 483 -10.95 -2.01 -5.17
C ASP A 483 -11.13 -0.78 -4.28
N GLY A 484 -10.92 -0.94 -2.98
CA GLY A 484 -10.97 0.14 -1.98
C GLY A 484 -9.73 1.01 -1.93
N SER A 485 -8.96 1.11 -3.03
CA SER A 485 -8.20 2.34 -3.32
C SER A 485 -9.19 3.35 -3.91
N ALA A 486 -8.82 4.62 -4.08
CA ALA A 486 -9.60 5.55 -4.90
C ALA A 486 -9.65 5.15 -6.40
N SER A 487 -9.86 3.88 -6.71
CA SER A 487 -10.51 3.43 -7.91
C SER A 487 -11.90 4.06 -7.92
N LEU A 488 -11.98 5.23 -8.55
CA LEU A 488 -13.08 5.46 -9.47
C LEU A 488 -13.12 4.19 -10.32
N THR A 489 -13.96 3.24 -9.92
CA THR A 489 -14.44 2.19 -10.80
C THR A 489 -15.16 2.94 -11.89
N ALA A 490 -14.38 3.36 -12.88
CA ALA A 490 -14.90 3.78 -14.14
C ALA A 490 -15.48 2.49 -14.70
N SER A 491 -16.74 2.24 -14.33
CA SER A 491 -17.62 1.37 -15.08
C SER A 491 -17.35 1.68 -16.55
N ILE A 492 -17.31 0.65 -17.39
CA ILE A 492 -16.98 0.79 -18.81
C ILE A 492 -17.74 1.96 -19.47
N THR A 493 -18.93 2.29 -18.94
CA THR A 493 -19.73 3.50 -19.19
C THR A 493 -19.03 4.85 -18.94
N SER A 494 -18.25 5.03 -17.88
CA SER A 494 -17.54 6.29 -17.55
C SER A 494 -16.34 6.54 -18.46
N ILE A 495 -15.61 5.49 -18.86
CA ILE A 495 -14.53 5.60 -19.87
C ILE A 495 -15.12 5.90 -21.26
N VAL A 496 -16.25 5.29 -21.61
CA VAL A 496 -16.98 5.61 -22.85
C VAL A 496 -17.51 7.05 -22.83
N ALA A 497 -17.96 7.57 -21.68
CA ALA A 497 -18.37 8.96 -21.53
C ALA A 497 -17.20 9.94 -21.71
N ILE A 498 -16.02 9.64 -21.16
CA ILE A 498 -14.79 10.42 -21.38
C ILE A 498 -14.40 10.42 -22.86
N LEU A 499 -14.48 9.27 -23.54
CA LEU A 499 -14.23 9.16 -24.98
C LEU A 499 -15.25 9.95 -25.83
N TYR A 500 -16.50 10.06 -25.36
CA TYR A 500 -17.55 10.85 -26.04
C TYR A 500 -17.30 12.36 -25.91
N VAL A 501 -16.86 12.83 -24.73
CA VAL A 501 -16.52 14.23 -24.47
C VAL A 501 -15.28 14.67 -25.26
N VAL A 502 -14.23 13.85 -25.29
CA VAL A 502 -13.00 14.14 -26.06
C VAL A 502 -13.29 14.20 -27.57
N LYS A 503 -14.21 13.37 -28.08
CA LYS A 503 -14.64 13.40 -29.49
C LYS A 503 -15.45 14.65 -29.86
N HIS A 504 -16.11 15.32 -28.91
CA HIS A 504 -16.89 16.54 -29.18
C HIS A 504 -16.13 17.84 -28.91
N ILE A 505 -14.99 17.79 -28.21
CA ILE A 505 -14.14 18.96 -27.97
C ILE A 505 -13.05 19.11 -29.06
N LEU A 506 -12.72 18.04 -29.79
CA LEU A 506 -11.65 18.02 -30.81
C LEU A 506 -12.13 17.91 -32.27
N LEU A 507 -13.40 18.20 -32.56
CA LEU A 507 -13.95 18.30 -33.93
C LEU A 507 -14.53 19.67 -34.22
#